data_AF-A0A4R1RRK8-F1
#
_entry.id   AF-A0A4R1RRK8-F1
#
_cell.length_a   1.000
_cell.length_b   1.000
_cell.length_c   1.000
_cell.angle_alpha   90.00
_cell.angle_beta   90.00
_cell.angle_gamma   90.00
#
_symmetry.space_group_name_H-M   'P 1'
#
loop_
_entity.id
_entity.type
_entity.pdbx_description
1 polymer ?
#
loop_
_entity_poly.entity_id
_entity_poly.type
_entity_poly.pdbx_seq_one_letter_code
_entity_poly.pdbx_strand_id
1 'polypeptide(L)'
;MASHYEAPIRRPLVTGEKSYHDVTVDVAKPVEGKANKQWWIVFSIALVAFLWGIGCILYTISTGIGTWGLNKTVGWAWDITNFVWWVGIGHAGTLISAVLLLFRQKWRMAINRSAEAMTIFSVVQAGLFPIIHMGRPWLGYWVLPIPNQFGSLWVNFNSPLLWDVFAISTYLSVSLVFWWTGLLPDFAMLRDRAVKPFQKKIYSLLSFGWSGRAKDWQRFEEVSLVLAGLATPLVLSVHTIVSFDFATSVIPGWHTTIFPPYFVAGAVFSGFAMVNTLLIIMRKVCNLEDYITVQHIELMNIVIMITGSIVGVAYITELFIAWYSGVEYEQYAFLNRATGPYAWAYWMMMSCNVFSPQFMWFKKLRTSIMFSFFISIVVNVGMWFERFVIIVTSLHRDYLPSSWTMFSPTFVDIGIFIGTIGFFFVLFLLYSRTFPVIAQAEVKTILKSSGERYKNIRERGDSLVGTGADARTSNFKLPKDTTGSKPTQDNVEKLDNLLQGVGKFDPTLQTPDDLKVINGIGPKMEEILNSIGIFTYAQVSKMTKREYDLLDEITGSFPGRAERDDWSGQAKNLIN
;
A
#
# COMPACT_ATOMS: atom_id res chain seq x y z
N MET A 1 -19.49 -23.67 3.62
CA MET A 1 -18.31 -22.99 3.05
C MET A 1 -18.73 -22.38 1.72
N ALA A 2 -19.15 -21.11 1.71
CA ALA A 2 -19.57 -20.44 0.49
C ALA A 2 -18.37 -20.34 -0.47
N SER A 3 -18.55 -20.80 -1.70
CA SER A 3 -17.58 -20.70 -2.78
C SER A 3 -17.17 -19.24 -2.97
N HIS A 4 -15.94 -18.89 -2.60
CA HIS A 4 -15.33 -17.64 -3.05
C HIS A 4 -15.07 -17.75 -4.56
N TYR A 5 -16.08 -17.41 -5.34
CA TYR A 5 -15.95 -17.18 -6.77
C TYR A 5 -15.13 -15.89 -6.95
N GLU A 6 -13.88 -16.02 -7.41
CA GLU A 6 -13.07 -14.89 -7.84
C GLU A 6 -13.19 -14.78 -9.36
N ALA A 7 -13.54 -13.58 -9.85
CA ALA A 7 -13.69 -13.35 -11.28
C ALA A 7 -12.40 -13.69 -12.05
N PRO A 8 -12.46 -14.45 -13.16
CA PRO A 8 -11.29 -14.84 -13.96
C PRO A 8 -10.46 -13.66 -14.49
N ILE A 9 -11.08 -12.49 -14.63
CA ILE A 9 -10.45 -11.25 -15.13
C ILE A 9 -9.36 -10.74 -14.17
N ARG A 10 -9.42 -11.09 -12.88
CA ARG A 10 -8.45 -10.59 -11.89
C ARG A 10 -7.11 -11.29 -12.07
N ARG A 11 -6.06 -10.51 -12.28
CA ARG A 11 -4.67 -10.99 -12.31
C ARG A 11 -4.23 -11.54 -10.94
N PRO A 12 -3.25 -12.46 -10.88
CA PRO A 12 -2.69 -12.93 -9.62
C PRO A 12 -1.92 -11.82 -8.91
N LEU A 13 -2.08 -11.73 -7.59
CA LEU A 13 -1.36 -10.77 -6.74
C LEU A 13 -0.02 -11.33 -6.25
N VAL A 14 0.13 -12.66 -6.21
CA VAL A 14 1.39 -13.35 -5.88
C VAL A 14 1.75 -14.26 -7.04
N THR A 15 2.94 -14.07 -7.60
CA THR A 15 3.46 -14.83 -8.76
C THR A 15 4.45 -15.91 -8.33
N GLY A 16 4.87 -16.78 -9.27
CA GLY A 16 5.95 -17.75 -9.06
C GLY A 16 5.53 -19.04 -8.33
N GLU A 17 4.27 -19.45 -8.48
CA GLU A 17 3.67 -20.66 -7.90
C GLU A 17 3.99 -20.93 -6.40
N LYS A 18 4.07 -19.88 -5.58
CA LYS A 18 4.50 -19.94 -4.17
C LYS A 18 3.55 -20.73 -3.26
N SER A 19 4.13 -21.49 -2.33
CA SER A 19 3.43 -22.15 -1.22
C SER A 19 3.45 -21.31 0.07
N TYR A 20 2.69 -21.74 1.09
CA TYR A 20 2.72 -21.12 2.42
C TYR A 20 4.12 -21.11 3.05
N HIS A 21 4.91 -22.15 2.78
CA HIS A 21 6.28 -22.25 3.27
C HIS A 21 7.19 -21.25 2.56
N ASP A 22 7.06 -21.15 1.23
CA ASP A 22 7.86 -20.25 0.40
C ASP A 22 7.67 -18.79 0.85
N VAL A 23 6.44 -18.36 1.15
CA VAL A 23 6.17 -17.01 1.69
C VAL A 23 6.98 -16.71 2.94
N THR A 24 7.02 -17.65 3.90
CA THR A 24 7.77 -17.43 5.14
C THR A 24 9.27 -17.45 4.90
N VAL A 25 9.78 -18.34 4.06
CA VAL A 25 11.22 -18.39 3.76
C VAL A 25 11.67 -17.13 3.05
N ASP A 26 10.95 -16.69 2.01
CA ASP A 26 11.31 -15.52 1.21
C ASP A 26 11.32 -14.23 2.06
N VAL A 27 10.33 -14.05 2.94
CA VAL A 27 10.23 -12.86 3.81
C VAL A 27 11.19 -12.92 5.00
N ALA A 28 11.47 -14.09 5.56
CA ALA A 28 12.40 -14.24 6.69
C ALA A 28 13.87 -14.19 6.25
N LYS A 29 14.19 -14.58 5.01
CA LYS A 29 15.57 -14.67 4.50
C LYS A 29 16.36 -13.36 4.62
N PRO A 30 15.82 -12.17 4.30
CA PRO A 30 16.50 -10.90 4.58
C PRO A 30 16.79 -10.71 6.07
N VAL A 31 15.90 -11.11 6.97
CA VAL A 31 16.07 -10.92 8.43
C VAL A 31 17.09 -11.90 9.02
N GLU A 32 17.05 -13.17 8.59
CA GLU A 32 17.92 -14.25 9.08
C GLU A 32 19.35 -14.18 8.51
N GLY A 33 19.49 -13.70 7.26
CA GLY A 33 20.76 -13.66 6.54
C GLY A 33 21.72 -12.55 7.01
N LYS A 34 22.94 -12.53 6.47
CA LYS A 34 23.87 -11.40 6.64
C LYS A 34 23.54 -10.27 5.66
N ALA A 35 23.80 -9.02 6.06
CA ALA A 35 23.68 -7.88 5.16
C ALA A 35 24.71 -7.98 4.02
N ASN A 36 24.29 -7.64 2.80
CA ASN A 36 25.18 -7.61 1.65
C ASN A 36 26.06 -6.34 1.66
N LYS A 37 27.09 -6.29 0.81
CA LYS A 37 27.99 -5.13 0.70
C LYS A 37 27.25 -3.85 0.32
N GLN A 38 26.25 -3.95 -0.57
CA GLN A 38 25.44 -2.80 -1.02
C GLN A 38 24.68 -2.15 0.14
N TRP A 39 24.09 -2.94 1.02
CA TRP A 39 23.38 -2.44 2.21
C TRP A 39 24.32 -1.64 3.11
N TRP A 40 25.54 -2.14 3.37
CA TRP A 40 26.53 -1.41 4.16
C TRP A 40 26.95 -0.09 3.52
N ILE A 41 27.13 -0.05 2.18
CA ILE A 41 27.45 1.18 1.46
C ILE A 41 26.33 2.22 1.65
N VAL A 42 25.08 1.84 1.37
CA VAL A 42 23.93 2.76 1.48
C VAL A 42 23.70 3.17 2.93
N PHE A 43 23.83 2.24 3.87
CA PHE A 43 23.73 2.52 5.31
C PHE A 43 24.78 3.51 5.78
N SER A 44 26.04 3.35 5.36
CA SER A 44 27.13 4.28 5.69
C SER A 44 26.88 5.68 5.12
N ILE A 45 26.39 5.79 3.88
CA ILE A 45 26.04 7.09 3.27
C ILE A 45 24.91 7.77 4.07
N ALA A 46 23.84 7.03 4.38
CA ALA A 46 22.72 7.54 5.17
C ALA A 46 23.16 7.95 6.58
N LEU A 47 24.05 7.17 7.20
CA LEU A 47 24.60 7.45 8.52
C LEU A 47 25.47 8.71 8.53
N VAL A 48 26.32 8.91 7.53
CA VAL A 48 27.13 10.14 7.41
C VAL A 48 26.23 11.37 7.24
N ALA A 49 25.21 11.29 6.39
CA ALA A 49 24.23 12.36 6.22
C ALA A 49 23.49 12.66 7.54
N PHE A 50 23.07 11.62 8.26
CA PHE A 50 22.41 11.76 9.57
C PHE A 50 23.32 12.44 10.60
N LEU A 51 24.58 11.99 10.73
CA LEU A 51 25.54 12.56 11.68
C LEU A 51 25.87 14.02 11.35
N TRP A 52 25.96 14.37 10.06
CA TRP A 52 26.07 15.76 9.62
C TRP A 52 24.87 16.59 10.07
N GLY A 53 23.66 16.07 9.88
CA GLY A 53 22.42 16.67 10.36
C GLY A 53 22.41 16.93 11.87
N ILE A 54 22.84 15.96 12.68
CA ILE A 54 22.99 16.13 14.14
C ILE A 54 23.96 17.27 14.43
N GLY A 55 25.09 17.33 13.74
CA GLY A 55 26.05 18.43 13.88
C GLY A 55 25.42 19.80 13.64
N CYS A 56 24.63 19.95 12.56
CA CYS A 56 23.90 21.19 12.26
C CYS A 56 22.84 21.53 13.32
N ILE A 57 22.11 20.53 13.84
CA ILE A 57 21.12 20.72 14.91
C ILE A 57 21.81 21.19 16.20
N LEU A 58 22.89 20.54 16.62
CA LEU A 58 23.65 20.92 17.81
C LEU A 58 24.25 22.33 17.68
N TYR A 59 24.73 22.68 16.49
CA TYR A 59 25.21 24.02 16.19
C TYR A 59 24.10 25.08 16.30
N THR A 60 22.92 24.78 15.75
CA THR A 60 21.74 25.67 15.83
C THR A 60 21.31 25.88 17.28
N ILE A 61 21.20 24.80 18.07
CA ILE A 61 20.74 24.89 19.47
C ILE A 61 21.75 25.64 20.35
N SER A 62 23.05 25.47 20.10
CA SER A 62 24.11 26.12 20.89
C SER A 62 24.33 27.59 20.53
N THR A 63 24.19 27.96 19.26
CA THR A 63 24.47 29.32 18.76
C THR A 63 23.20 30.18 18.68
N GLY A 64 22.06 29.55 18.40
CA GLY A 64 20.76 30.21 18.23
C GLY A 64 20.17 30.05 16.83
N ILE A 65 18.86 30.32 16.74
CA ILE A 65 18.05 30.16 15.52
C ILE A 65 18.48 31.09 14.37
N GLY A 66 19.20 32.18 14.68
CA GLY A 66 19.73 33.11 13.68
C GLY A 66 20.84 32.53 12.79
N THR A 67 21.24 31.28 13.01
CA THR A 67 22.11 30.52 12.09
C THR A 67 21.38 30.05 10.82
N TRP A 68 20.05 30.01 10.85
CA TRP A 68 19.21 29.75 9.69
C TRP A 68 19.05 30.99 8.82
N GLY A 69 18.64 30.81 7.57
CA GLY A 69 18.40 31.88 6.61
C GLY A 69 17.14 32.72 6.86
N LEU A 70 16.52 32.56 8.03
CA LEU A 70 15.31 33.28 8.42
C LEU A 70 15.58 34.77 8.60
N ASN A 71 14.54 35.57 8.43
CA ASN A 71 14.60 37.01 8.67
C ASN A 71 13.36 37.49 9.43
N LYS A 72 13.28 38.78 9.73
CA LYS A 72 12.18 39.34 10.54
C LYS A 72 10.81 39.29 9.86
N THR A 73 10.77 39.21 8.53
CA THR A 73 9.53 39.10 7.75
C THR A 73 9.20 37.63 7.48
N VAL A 74 10.15 36.89 6.93
CA VAL A 74 10.05 35.45 6.65
C VAL A 74 10.56 34.68 7.86
N GLY A 75 9.67 34.54 8.85
CA GLY A 75 9.93 33.82 10.09
C GLY A 75 9.85 32.30 9.96
N TRP A 76 9.20 31.79 8.90
CA TRP A 76 9.13 30.37 8.55
C TRP A 76 9.53 30.17 7.10
N ALA A 77 10.34 29.14 6.86
CA ALA A 77 10.76 28.75 5.52
C ALA A 77 11.01 27.23 5.47
N TRP A 78 12.28 26.79 5.40
CA TRP A 78 12.64 25.38 5.23
C TRP A 78 12.24 24.51 6.41
N ASP A 79 12.26 25.05 7.62
CA ASP A 79 11.81 24.39 8.84
C ASP A 79 10.38 23.88 8.75
N ILE A 80 9.41 24.78 8.54
CA ILE A 80 8.01 24.41 8.44
C ILE A 80 7.70 23.73 7.10
N THR A 81 8.40 24.10 6.01
CA THR A 81 8.29 23.38 4.73
C THR A 81 8.60 21.90 4.90
N ASN A 82 9.72 21.58 5.55
CA ASN A 82 10.16 20.21 5.77
C ASN A 82 9.26 19.48 6.78
N PHE A 83 8.82 20.17 7.84
CA PHE A 83 7.83 19.66 8.78
C PHE A 83 6.58 19.15 8.05
N VAL A 84 5.89 20.02 7.31
CA VAL A 84 4.65 19.66 6.61
C VAL A 84 4.90 18.59 5.55
N TRP A 85 6.04 18.63 4.87
CA TRP A 85 6.42 17.62 3.87
C TRP A 85 6.61 16.23 4.50
N TRP A 86 7.32 16.13 5.63
CA TRP A 86 7.49 14.87 6.36
C TRP A 86 6.18 14.37 6.98
N VAL A 87 5.32 15.24 7.51
CA VAL A 87 3.98 14.80 7.95
C VAL A 87 3.20 14.27 6.74
N GLY A 88 3.27 14.96 5.60
CA GLY A 88 2.57 14.59 4.36
C GLY A 88 2.95 13.21 3.85
N ILE A 89 4.25 12.92 3.78
CA ILE A 89 4.77 11.59 3.43
C ILE A 89 4.23 10.52 4.39
N GLY A 90 4.16 10.84 5.68
CA GLY A 90 3.70 9.92 6.71
C GLY A 90 2.29 9.39 6.47
N HIS A 91 1.39 10.20 5.91
CA HIS A 91 -0.02 9.86 5.79
C HIS A 91 -0.34 8.67 4.88
N ALA A 92 0.43 8.47 3.80
CA ALA A 92 0.12 7.41 2.87
C ALA A 92 0.20 6.01 3.49
N GLY A 93 1.11 5.78 4.44
CA GLY A 93 1.23 4.46 5.07
C GLY A 93 0.00 4.07 5.87
N THR A 94 -0.49 4.97 6.71
CA THR A 94 -1.74 4.78 7.45
C THR A 94 -2.97 4.71 6.53
N LEU A 95 -2.99 5.45 5.42
CA LEU A 95 -4.07 5.34 4.44
C LEU A 95 -4.06 3.96 3.75
N ILE A 96 -2.89 3.48 3.32
CA ILE A 96 -2.71 2.16 2.72
C ILE A 96 -3.16 1.06 3.69
N SER A 97 -2.89 1.19 4.98
CA SER A 97 -3.23 0.14 5.94
C SER A 97 -4.65 0.24 6.50
N ALA A 98 -5.19 1.44 6.71
CA ALA A 98 -6.51 1.64 7.28
C ALA A 98 -7.59 1.76 6.19
N VAL A 99 -7.48 2.73 5.28
CA VAL A 99 -8.53 3.03 4.29
C VAL A 99 -8.69 1.88 3.28
N LEU A 100 -7.59 1.31 2.79
CA LEU A 100 -7.68 0.16 1.89
C LEU A 100 -8.16 -1.12 2.61
N LEU A 101 -7.96 -1.24 3.93
CA LEU A 101 -8.56 -2.31 4.72
C LEU A 101 -10.08 -2.14 4.78
N LEU A 102 -10.58 -0.92 5.03
CA LEU A 102 -12.01 -0.61 5.03
C LEU A 102 -12.66 -0.89 3.67
N PHE A 103 -11.98 -0.55 2.57
CA PHE A 103 -12.41 -0.91 1.21
C PHE A 103 -12.14 -2.37 0.80
N ARG A 104 -11.65 -3.20 1.73
CA ARG A 104 -11.33 -4.62 1.52
C ARG A 104 -10.45 -4.88 0.29
N GLN A 105 -9.52 -3.97 0.01
CA GLN A 105 -8.61 -4.06 -1.12
C GLN A 105 -7.48 -5.04 -0.82
N LYS A 106 -7.47 -6.21 -1.48
CA LYS A 106 -6.52 -7.30 -1.22
C LYS A 106 -5.07 -7.01 -1.62
N TRP A 107 -4.83 -6.07 -2.53
CA TRP A 107 -3.47 -5.74 -2.99
C TRP A 107 -2.64 -5.00 -1.93
N ARG A 108 -3.28 -4.41 -0.90
CA ARG A 108 -2.57 -3.73 0.19
C ARG A 108 -1.66 -4.68 1.00
N MET A 109 -1.98 -5.98 1.01
CA MET A 109 -1.38 -6.97 1.92
C MET A 109 0.14 -7.17 1.68
N ALA A 110 0.61 -6.87 0.47
CA ALA A 110 2.04 -6.96 0.12
C ALA A 110 2.83 -5.69 0.47
N ILE A 111 2.16 -4.57 0.76
CA ILE A 111 2.79 -3.25 0.90
C ILE A 111 2.58 -2.61 2.29
N ASN A 112 1.58 -3.05 3.04
CA ASN A 112 1.15 -2.43 4.30
C ASN A 112 2.28 -2.24 5.31
N ARG A 113 3.10 -3.27 5.60
CA ARG A 113 4.15 -3.20 6.63
C ARG A 113 5.21 -2.16 6.33
N SER A 114 5.66 -2.13 5.08
CA SER A 114 6.65 -1.15 4.61
C SER A 114 6.07 0.27 4.61
N ALA A 115 4.78 0.40 4.28
CA ALA A 115 4.09 1.69 4.29
C ALA A 115 3.87 2.20 5.74
N GLU A 116 3.46 1.34 6.68
CA GLU A 116 3.34 1.66 8.11
C GLU A 116 4.68 2.07 8.73
N ALA A 117 5.75 1.35 8.40
CA ALA A 117 7.10 1.70 8.85
C ALA A 117 7.54 3.07 8.32
N MET A 118 7.26 3.35 7.03
CA MET A 118 7.48 4.66 6.44
C MET A 118 6.74 5.75 7.23
N THR A 119 5.47 5.55 7.58
CA THR A 119 4.72 6.51 8.41
C THR A 119 5.45 6.85 9.69
N ILE A 120 5.82 5.85 10.48
CA ILE A 120 6.41 6.07 11.79
C ILE A 120 7.74 6.81 11.66
N PHE A 121 8.62 6.40 10.74
CA PHE A 121 9.90 7.07 10.56
C PHE A 121 9.75 8.49 10.03
N SER A 122 8.78 8.72 9.14
CA SER A 122 8.45 10.04 8.61
C SER A 122 7.92 10.98 9.70
N VAL A 123 7.03 10.49 10.56
CA VAL A 123 6.45 11.27 11.67
C VAL A 123 7.50 11.60 12.73
N VAL A 124 8.45 10.71 12.98
CA VAL A 124 9.61 11.01 13.85
C VAL A 124 10.41 12.19 13.27
N GLN A 125 10.62 12.23 11.95
CA GLN A 125 11.34 13.35 11.33
C GLN A 125 10.56 14.64 11.35
N ALA A 126 9.25 14.57 11.09
CA ALA A 126 8.36 15.70 11.26
C ALA A 126 8.41 16.25 12.69
N GLY A 127 8.33 15.38 13.71
CA GLY A 127 8.32 15.76 15.12
C GLY A 127 9.60 16.43 15.61
N LEU A 128 10.72 16.31 14.87
CA LEU A 128 11.94 17.06 15.18
C LEU A 128 11.78 18.56 14.92
N PHE A 129 11.11 18.94 13.84
CA PHE A 129 11.01 20.33 13.39
C PHE A 129 10.33 21.25 14.42
N PRO A 130 9.15 20.91 14.99
CA PRO A 130 8.52 21.67 16.07
C PRO A 130 9.43 21.96 17.26
N ILE A 131 10.41 21.09 17.54
CA ILE A 131 11.34 21.25 18.66
C ILE A 131 12.54 22.11 18.25
N ILE A 132 13.19 21.80 17.12
CA ILE A 132 14.43 22.47 16.71
C ILE A 132 14.19 23.89 16.18
N HIS A 133 12.99 24.21 15.69
CA HIS A 133 12.65 25.58 15.28
C HIS A 133 12.37 26.51 16.46
N MET A 134 12.25 25.98 17.69
CA MET A 134 12.02 26.81 18.87
C MET A 134 13.27 27.64 19.19
N GLY A 135 13.09 28.91 19.53
CA GLY A 135 14.18 29.73 20.05
C GLY A 135 14.70 29.27 21.43
N ARG A 136 13.89 28.52 22.20
CA ARG A 136 14.23 27.95 23.51
C ARG A 136 13.72 26.51 23.65
N PRO A 137 14.32 25.52 22.99
CA PRO A 137 13.81 24.15 22.95
C PRO A 137 13.69 23.49 24.33
N TRP A 138 14.55 23.86 25.30
CA TRP A 138 14.50 23.34 26.67
C TRP A 138 13.23 23.73 27.44
N LEU A 139 12.45 24.71 26.96
CA LEU A 139 11.15 25.08 27.50
C LEU A 139 9.98 24.43 26.75
N GLY A 140 10.22 23.54 25.79
CA GLY A 140 9.18 22.94 24.95
C GLY A 140 8.09 22.19 25.73
N TYR A 141 8.38 21.74 26.95
CA TYR A 141 7.39 21.09 27.82
C TYR A 141 6.23 22.00 28.25
N TRP A 142 6.38 23.33 28.17
CA TRP A 142 5.31 24.30 28.49
C TRP A 142 4.14 24.27 27.52
N VAL A 143 4.31 23.65 26.36
CA VAL A 143 3.24 23.46 25.37
C VAL A 143 2.26 22.37 25.84
N LEU A 144 2.64 21.54 26.82
CA LEU A 144 1.74 20.53 27.38
C LEU A 144 0.86 21.14 28.48
N PRO A 145 -0.43 20.77 28.57
CA PRO A 145 -1.32 21.24 29.62
C PRO A 145 -1.03 20.49 30.95
N ILE A 146 0.11 20.81 31.56
CA ILE A 146 0.54 20.22 32.83
C ILE A 146 0.23 21.16 34.01
N PRO A 147 -0.31 20.63 35.13
CA PRO A 147 -0.37 21.38 36.38
C PRO A 147 1.02 21.87 36.78
N ASN A 148 1.13 23.14 37.16
CA ASN A 148 2.40 23.79 37.46
C ASN A 148 2.31 24.69 38.70
N GLN A 149 3.47 25.12 39.19
CA GLN A 149 3.61 25.91 40.42
C GLN A 149 3.13 27.36 40.26
N PHE A 150 2.82 27.81 39.03
CA PHE A 150 2.37 29.19 38.75
C PHE A 150 0.84 29.34 38.87
N GLY A 151 0.18 28.41 39.56
CA GLY A 151 -1.25 28.48 39.85
C GLY A 151 -2.12 28.16 38.63
N SER A 152 -2.85 29.15 38.13
CA SER A 152 -3.82 29.02 37.04
C SER A 152 -3.21 29.23 35.63
N LEU A 153 -1.89 29.18 35.49
CA LEU A 153 -1.25 29.31 34.18
C LEU A 153 -1.46 28.03 33.36
N TRP A 154 -2.13 28.17 32.20
CA TRP A 154 -2.39 27.09 31.26
C TRP A 154 -2.12 27.53 29.82
N VAL A 155 -2.03 26.54 28.92
CA VAL A 155 -1.88 26.76 27.48
C VAL A 155 -3.16 27.32 26.85
N ASN A 156 -3.02 28.03 25.73
CA ASN A 156 -4.15 28.53 24.95
C ASN A 156 -4.62 27.51 23.91
N PHE A 157 -5.80 26.94 24.12
CA PHE A 157 -6.42 25.97 23.22
C PHE A 157 -6.95 26.53 21.90
N ASN A 158 -6.85 27.84 21.65
CA ASN A 158 -7.25 28.44 20.37
C ASN A 158 -6.13 28.47 19.33
N SER A 159 -4.91 28.05 19.68
CA SER A 159 -3.75 28.08 18.77
C SER A 159 -3.65 26.79 17.94
N PRO A 160 -3.67 26.85 16.61
CA PRO A 160 -3.44 25.69 15.74
C PRO A 160 -2.11 24.98 16.00
N LEU A 161 -1.04 25.72 16.34
CA LEU A 161 0.25 25.13 16.71
C LEU A 161 0.19 24.23 17.95
N LEU A 162 -0.74 24.50 18.88
CA LEU A 162 -0.97 23.61 20.02
C LEU A 162 -1.72 22.34 19.57
N TRP A 163 -2.68 22.48 18.65
CA TRP A 163 -3.39 21.35 18.08
C TRP A 163 -2.45 20.40 17.35
N ASP A 164 -1.43 20.93 16.68
CA ASP A 164 -0.36 20.16 16.05
C ASP A 164 0.36 19.22 17.03
N VAL A 165 0.66 19.69 18.24
CA VAL A 165 1.27 18.86 19.29
C VAL A 165 0.38 17.66 19.63
N PHE A 166 -0.93 17.87 19.77
CA PHE A 166 -1.89 16.79 20.03
C PHE A 166 -2.08 15.88 18.82
N ALA A 167 -2.15 16.46 17.62
CA ALA A 167 -2.36 15.74 16.37
C ALA A 167 -1.19 14.78 16.10
N ILE A 168 0.05 15.28 16.12
CA ILE A 168 1.25 14.48 15.83
C ILE A 168 1.50 13.43 16.91
N SER A 169 1.37 13.79 18.19
CA SER A 169 1.57 12.85 19.30
C SER A 169 0.56 11.71 19.29
N THR A 170 -0.72 12.03 19.05
CA THR A 170 -1.79 11.04 18.90
C THR A 170 -1.56 10.19 17.65
N TYR A 171 -1.19 10.82 16.54
CA TYR A 171 -0.92 10.14 15.28
C TYR A 171 0.23 9.15 15.38
N LEU A 172 1.36 9.55 15.99
CA LEU A 172 2.50 8.67 16.22
C LEU A 172 2.12 7.52 17.15
N SER A 173 1.41 7.80 18.25
CA SER A 173 1.02 6.79 19.24
C SER A 173 0.08 5.73 18.64
N VAL A 174 -0.98 6.17 17.95
CA VAL A 174 -1.95 5.28 17.30
C VAL A 174 -1.28 4.48 16.18
N SER A 175 -0.45 5.13 15.35
CA SER A 175 0.27 4.46 14.26
C SER A 175 1.25 3.40 14.79
N LEU A 176 1.97 3.71 15.88
CA LEU A 176 2.89 2.77 16.53
C LEU A 176 2.13 1.55 17.06
N VAL A 177 1.04 1.75 17.79
CA VAL A 177 0.21 0.66 18.33
C VAL A 177 -0.40 -0.18 17.20
N PHE A 178 -0.89 0.46 16.15
CA PHE A 178 -1.50 -0.22 15.00
C PHE A 178 -0.49 -1.08 14.23
N TRP A 179 0.66 -0.51 13.88
CA TRP A 179 1.76 -1.22 13.21
C TRP A 179 2.28 -2.38 14.06
N TRP A 180 2.52 -2.11 15.34
CA TRP A 180 3.08 -3.07 16.28
C TRP A 180 2.12 -4.24 16.54
N THR A 181 0.82 -3.97 16.70
CA THR A 181 -0.20 -5.01 16.83
C THR A 181 -0.18 -5.92 15.60
N GLY A 182 -0.13 -5.34 14.40
CA GLY A 182 -0.02 -6.08 13.15
C GLY A 182 1.22 -6.99 13.06
N LEU A 183 2.34 -6.59 13.67
CA LEU A 183 3.58 -7.36 13.66
C LEU A 183 3.59 -8.56 14.62
N LEU A 184 2.63 -8.67 15.56
CA LEU A 184 2.61 -9.76 16.55
C LEU A 184 2.73 -11.17 15.94
N PRO A 185 1.92 -11.55 14.92
CA PRO A 185 2.05 -12.87 14.31
C PRO A 185 3.36 -13.03 13.55
N ASP A 186 3.85 -11.96 12.93
CA ASP A 186 5.07 -11.99 12.14
C ASP A 186 6.32 -12.17 13.02
N PHE A 187 6.35 -11.53 14.20
CA PHE A 187 7.40 -11.76 15.21
C PHE A 187 7.35 -13.16 15.80
N ALA A 188 6.16 -13.73 15.99
CA ALA A 188 6.04 -15.11 16.44
C ALA A 188 6.67 -16.09 15.43
N MET A 189 6.44 -15.87 14.13
CA MET A 189 7.07 -16.67 13.07
C MET A 189 8.60 -16.52 13.05
N LEU A 190 9.13 -15.31 13.29
CA LEU A 190 10.59 -15.09 13.39
C LEU A 190 11.18 -15.70 14.67
N ARG A 191 10.48 -15.61 15.81
CA ARG A 191 10.87 -16.25 17.08
C ARG A 191 11.05 -17.75 16.93
N ASP A 192 10.11 -18.40 16.24
CA ASP A 192 10.10 -19.85 16.09
C ASP A 192 11.20 -20.34 15.12
N ARG A 193 11.65 -19.47 14.20
CA ARG A 193 12.76 -19.74 13.27
C ARG A 193 14.13 -19.30 13.80
N ALA A 194 14.18 -18.40 14.77
CA ALA A 194 15.43 -17.86 15.29
C ALA A 194 16.32 -18.94 15.91
N VAL A 195 17.49 -19.16 15.32
CA VAL A 195 18.48 -20.14 15.79
C VAL A 195 19.28 -19.61 16.98
N LYS A 196 19.62 -18.30 16.99
CA LYS A 196 20.45 -17.71 18.03
C LYS A 196 19.61 -17.41 19.29
N PRO A 197 20.10 -17.75 20.50
CA PRO A 197 19.34 -17.59 21.75
C PRO A 197 19.00 -16.12 22.04
N PHE A 198 19.91 -15.19 21.73
CA PHE A 198 19.68 -13.76 21.91
C PHE A 198 18.56 -13.22 21.01
N GLN A 199 18.58 -13.55 19.71
CA GLN A 199 17.54 -13.15 18.76
C GLN A 199 16.19 -13.77 19.15
N LYS A 200 16.19 -15.05 19.53
CA LYS A 200 14.99 -15.74 20.00
C LYS A 200 14.37 -15.06 21.23
N LYS A 201 15.19 -14.62 22.19
CA LYS A 201 14.73 -13.87 23.37
C LYS A 201 14.09 -12.53 22.99
N ILE A 202 14.71 -11.79 22.05
CA ILE A 202 14.16 -10.51 21.56
C ILE A 202 12.81 -10.72 20.87
N TYR A 203 12.71 -11.63 19.90
CA TYR A 203 11.45 -11.88 19.21
C TYR A 203 10.39 -12.53 20.12
N SER A 204 10.81 -13.28 21.14
CA SER A 204 9.91 -13.77 22.18
C SER A 204 9.28 -12.63 22.97
N LEU A 205 10.06 -11.60 23.32
CA LEU A 205 9.56 -10.40 24.00
C LEU A 205 8.63 -9.60 23.07
N LEU A 206 9.06 -9.34 21.83
CA LEU A 206 8.30 -8.54 20.86
C LEU A 206 6.98 -9.18 20.43
N SER A 207 6.90 -10.51 20.42
CA SER A 207 5.68 -11.25 20.05
C SER A 207 4.61 -11.34 21.16
N PHE A 208 4.87 -10.84 22.38
CA PHE A 208 4.02 -11.02 23.58
C PHE A 208 3.42 -12.42 23.74
N GLY A 209 4.21 -13.47 23.47
CA GLY A 209 3.74 -14.84 23.62
C GLY A 209 2.62 -15.23 22.65
N TRP A 210 2.50 -14.54 21.51
CA TRP A 210 1.52 -14.89 20.47
C TRP A 210 1.62 -16.39 20.11
N SER A 211 0.48 -17.06 20.23
CA SER A 211 0.36 -18.52 20.08
C SER A 211 -0.40 -18.93 18.82
N GLY A 212 -1.16 -18.01 18.22
CA GLY A 212 -1.94 -18.25 17.00
C GLY A 212 -3.20 -19.09 17.21
N ARG A 213 -3.77 -19.09 18.43
CA ARG A 213 -5.05 -19.76 18.72
C ARG A 213 -6.20 -19.07 17.98
N ALA A 214 -7.29 -19.79 17.74
CA ALA A 214 -8.49 -19.22 17.10
C ALA A 214 -9.03 -17.97 17.83
N LYS A 215 -9.00 -17.97 19.17
CA LYS A 215 -9.39 -16.80 19.98
C LYS A 215 -8.47 -15.60 19.76
N ASP A 216 -7.16 -15.83 19.63
CA ASP A 216 -6.18 -14.76 19.38
C ASP A 216 -6.47 -14.10 18.02
N TRP A 217 -6.72 -14.89 16.99
CA TRP A 217 -7.08 -14.41 15.65
C TRP A 217 -8.39 -13.64 15.61
N GLN A 218 -9.44 -14.15 16.27
CA GLN A 218 -10.73 -13.46 16.35
C GLN A 218 -10.56 -12.06 16.94
N ARG A 219 -9.84 -11.94 18.07
CA ARG A 219 -9.60 -10.64 18.72
C ARG A 219 -8.68 -9.74 17.90
N PHE A 220 -7.67 -10.30 17.26
CA PHE A 220 -6.76 -9.56 16.40
C PHE A 220 -7.49 -8.91 15.21
N GLU A 221 -8.39 -9.63 14.56
CA GLU A 221 -9.20 -9.09 13.46
C GLU A 221 -10.16 -7.99 13.94
N GLU A 222 -10.83 -8.18 15.08
CA GLU A 222 -11.69 -7.17 15.70
C GLU A 222 -10.91 -5.88 16.02
N VAL A 223 -9.76 -6.00 16.69
CA VAL A 223 -8.91 -4.85 17.06
C VAL A 223 -8.36 -4.15 15.81
N SER A 224 -7.90 -4.91 14.81
CA SER A 224 -7.37 -4.34 13.57
C SER A 224 -8.42 -3.53 12.82
N LEU A 225 -9.66 -4.01 12.78
CA LEU A 225 -10.78 -3.29 12.15
C LEU A 225 -11.13 -2.01 12.92
N VAL A 226 -11.18 -2.07 14.25
CA VAL A 226 -11.46 -0.89 15.10
C VAL A 226 -10.35 0.15 14.93
N LEU A 227 -9.08 -0.25 14.99
CA LEU A 227 -7.95 0.66 14.82
C LEU A 227 -7.93 1.28 13.42
N ALA A 228 -8.28 0.54 12.36
CA ALA A 228 -8.42 1.12 11.03
C ALA A 228 -9.59 2.11 10.92
N GLY A 229 -10.70 1.84 11.60
CA GLY A 229 -11.82 2.76 11.73
C GLY A 229 -11.45 4.05 12.45
N LEU A 230 -10.62 3.98 13.49
CA LEU A 230 -10.12 5.14 14.25
C LEU A 230 -9.01 5.90 13.52
N ALA A 231 -8.10 5.18 12.86
CA ALA A 231 -6.97 5.77 12.15
C ALA A 231 -7.42 6.55 10.91
N THR A 232 -8.53 6.18 10.27
CA THR A 232 -9.00 6.84 9.05
C THR A 232 -9.40 8.31 9.29
N PRO A 233 -10.28 8.66 10.24
CA PRO A 233 -10.54 10.05 10.61
C PRO A 233 -9.30 10.78 11.13
N LEU A 234 -8.44 10.08 11.88
CA LEU A 234 -7.20 10.65 12.42
C LEU A 234 -6.25 11.12 11.30
N VAL A 235 -6.09 10.33 10.24
CA VAL A 235 -5.27 10.70 9.09
C VAL A 235 -5.79 11.96 8.40
N LEU A 236 -7.12 12.07 8.24
CA LEU A 236 -7.74 13.25 7.64
C LEU A 236 -7.63 14.48 8.56
N SER A 237 -7.81 14.30 9.87
CA SER A 237 -7.80 15.40 10.84
C SER A 237 -6.40 15.95 11.07
N VAL A 238 -5.37 15.12 11.17
CA VAL A 238 -3.98 15.56 11.43
C VAL A 238 -3.50 16.51 10.34
N HIS A 239 -3.69 16.16 9.07
CA HIS A 239 -3.27 17.04 7.97
C HIS A 239 -4.17 18.27 7.80
N THR A 240 -5.44 18.16 8.21
CA THR A 240 -6.33 19.32 8.32
C THR A 240 -5.86 20.29 9.40
N ILE A 241 -5.38 19.79 10.54
CA ILE A 241 -4.87 20.61 11.65
C ILE A 241 -3.57 21.33 11.22
N VAL A 242 -2.62 20.62 10.62
CA VAL A 242 -1.40 21.23 10.06
C VAL A 242 -1.74 22.28 9.00
N SER A 243 -2.80 22.06 8.23
CA SER A 243 -3.30 23.04 7.27
C SER A 243 -3.92 24.28 7.93
N PHE A 244 -4.46 24.16 9.14
CA PHE A 244 -5.05 25.30 9.86
C PHE A 244 -4.01 26.31 10.31
N ASP A 245 -2.76 25.91 10.52
CA ASP A 245 -1.65 26.85 10.79
C ASP A 245 -1.58 27.98 9.76
N PHE A 246 -1.91 27.67 8.50
CA PHE A 246 -1.96 28.64 7.41
C PHE A 246 -3.38 29.18 7.21
N ALA A 247 -4.38 28.30 7.10
CA ALA A 247 -5.73 28.68 6.69
C ALA A 247 -6.43 29.66 7.65
N THR A 248 -6.11 29.60 8.94
CA THR A 248 -6.70 30.51 9.95
C THR A 248 -5.94 31.84 10.06
N SER A 249 -4.79 31.98 9.39
CA SER A 249 -4.04 33.23 9.34
C SER A 249 -4.78 34.28 8.50
N VAL A 250 -4.38 35.55 8.62
CA VAL A 250 -4.90 36.68 7.84
C VAL A 250 -4.00 37.05 6.66
N ILE A 251 -2.95 36.26 6.39
CA ILE A 251 -1.99 36.52 5.31
C ILE A 251 -2.60 36.19 3.94
N PRO A 252 -2.42 37.07 2.92
CA PRO A 252 -2.90 36.80 1.57
C PRO A 252 -2.26 35.55 0.96
N GLY A 253 -3.09 34.73 0.32
CA GLY A 253 -2.70 33.42 -0.21
C GLY A 253 -2.50 32.33 0.86
N TRP A 254 -2.76 32.61 2.14
CA TRP A 254 -2.93 31.61 3.21
C TRP A 254 -4.38 31.51 3.68
N HIS A 255 -5.08 32.64 3.81
CA HIS A 255 -6.46 32.71 4.32
C HIS A 255 -7.47 32.11 3.33
N THR A 256 -7.49 30.79 3.19
CA THR A 256 -8.36 30.10 2.25
C THR A 256 -9.00 28.87 2.88
N THR A 257 -10.28 28.64 2.56
CA THR A 257 -11.07 27.54 3.13
C THR A 257 -10.85 26.20 2.43
N ILE A 258 -10.21 26.19 1.26
CA ILE A 258 -9.92 24.97 0.49
C ILE A 258 -8.69 24.22 1.02
N PHE A 259 -7.85 24.87 1.83
CA PHE A 259 -6.58 24.31 2.29
C PHE A 259 -6.70 22.95 2.99
N PRO A 260 -7.62 22.70 3.94
CA PRO A 260 -7.69 21.40 4.61
C PRO A 260 -7.86 20.19 3.67
N PRO A 261 -8.88 20.12 2.80
CA PRO A 261 -9.00 18.99 1.87
C PRO A 261 -7.88 18.95 0.82
N TYR A 262 -7.37 20.12 0.41
CA TYR A 262 -6.26 20.22 -0.54
C TYR A 262 -4.95 19.66 0.03
N PHE A 263 -4.60 20.01 1.28
CA PHE A 263 -3.42 19.49 1.95
C PHE A 263 -3.50 17.98 2.13
N VAL A 264 -4.67 17.46 2.51
CA VAL A 264 -4.90 16.01 2.59
C VAL A 264 -4.67 15.34 1.23
N ALA A 265 -5.24 15.87 0.14
CA ALA A 265 -5.01 15.32 -1.20
C ALA A 265 -3.53 15.32 -1.60
N GLY A 266 -2.82 16.42 -1.30
CA GLY A 266 -1.37 16.54 -1.48
C GLY A 266 -0.57 15.52 -0.67
N ALA A 267 -0.97 15.23 0.57
CA ALA A 267 -0.32 14.22 1.42
C ALA A 267 -0.48 12.80 0.88
N VAL A 268 -1.66 12.47 0.35
CA VAL A 268 -1.87 11.18 -0.33
C VAL A 268 -0.99 11.11 -1.57
N PHE A 269 -0.95 12.17 -2.37
CA PHE A 269 -0.15 12.24 -3.58
C PHE A 269 1.37 12.07 -3.33
N SER A 270 1.96 12.84 -2.41
CA SER A 270 3.38 12.72 -2.05
C SER A 270 3.69 11.39 -1.36
N GLY A 271 2.85 10.96 -0.42
CA GLY A 271 3.10 9.75 0.34
C GLY A 271 3.06 8.49 -0.54
N PHE A 272 2.11 8.36 -1.49
CA PHE A 272 2.13 7.23 -2.43
C PHE A 272 3.35 7.27 -3.35
N ALA A 273 3.81 8.46 -3.76
CA ALA A 273 5.04 8.61 -4.52
C ALA A 273 6.28 8.15 -3.69
N MET A 274 6.34 8.50 -2.41
CA MET A 274 7.41 8.01 -1.53
C MET A 274 7.36 6.49 -1.36
N VAL A 275 6.18 5.92 -1.10
CA VAL A 275 6.01 4.46 -1.01
C VAL A 275 6.49 3.77 -2.28
N ASN A 276 6.14 4.29 -3.46
CA ASN A 276 6.57 3.72 -4.74
C ASN A 276 8.10 3.73 -4.87
N THR A 277 8.74 4.85 -4.51
CA THR A 277 10.21 5.00 -4.53
C THR A 277 10.88 3.95 -3.65
N LEU A 278 10.39 3.76 -2.43
CA LEU A 278 10.94 2.79 -1.47
C LEU A 278 10.67 1.34 -1.89
N LEU A 279 9.44 1.03 -2.30
CA LEU A 279 9.06 -0.34 -2.67
C LEU A 279 9.76 -0.81 -3.93
N ILE A 280 10.00 0.04 -4.93
CA ILE A 280 10.75 -0.34 -6.13
C ILE A 280 12.18 -0.76 -5.78
N ILE A 281 12.85 -0.02 -4.90
CA ILE A 281 14.20 -0.37 -4.42
C ILE A 281 14.16 -1.65 -3.60
N MET A 282 13.26 -1.73 -2.62
CA MET A 282 13.10 -2.89 -1.74
C MET A 282 12.77 -4.18 -2.50
N ARG A 283 11.91 -4.08 -3.51
CA ARG A 283 11.55 -5.17 -4.42
C ARG A 283 12.81 -5.83 -5.01
N LYS A 284 13.79 -5.03 -5.44
CA LYS A 284 15.03 -5.55 -6.04
C LYS A 284 16.05 -5.99 -5.00
N VAL A 285 16.26 -5.20 -3.95
CA VAL A 285 17.29 -5.48 -2.94
C VAL A 285 16.96 -6.74 -2.11
N CYS A 286 15.68 -6.93 -1.77
CA CYS A 286 15.23 -8.08 -0.98
C CYS A 286 14.75 -9.26 -1.83
N ASN A 287 14.80 -9.17 -3.16
CA ASN A 287 14.26 -10.18 -4.09
C ASN A 287 12.79 -10.53 -3.82
N LEU A 288 11.95 -9.53 -3.54
CA LEU A 288 10.51 -9.70 -3.24
C LEU A 288 9.64 -9.45 -4.49
N GLU A 289 10.19 -9.71 -5.67
CA GLU A 289 9.60 -9.45 -6.97
C GLU A 289 8.26 -10.18 -7.20
N ASP A 290 8.10 -11.35 -6.59
CA ASP A 290 6.92 -12.21 -6.69
C ASP A 290 5.74 -11.74 -5.81
N TYR A 291 6.02 -10.91 -4.81
CA TYR A 291 5.01 -10.37 -3.89
C TYR A 291 4.65 -8.93 -4.26
N ILE A 292 5.66 -8.11 -4.60
CA ILE A 292 5.49 -6.73 -5.07
C ILE A 292 5.48 -6.76 -6.60
N THR A 293 4.36 -7.16 -7.17
CA THR A 293 4.18 -7.30 -8.62
C THR A 293 4.00 -5.94 -9.31
N VAL A 294 4.13 -5.92 -10.65
CA VAL A 294 3.85 -4.72 -11.47
C VAL A 294 2.43 -4.20 -11.27
N GLN A 295 1.48 -5.06 -10.94
CA GLN A 295 0.10 -4.65 -10.64
C GLN A 295 0.02 -3.74 -9.41
N HIS A 296 0.81 -4.00 -8.37
CA HIS A 296 0.86 -3.13 -7.18
C HIS A 296 1.36 -1.73 -7.56
N ILE A 297 2.42 -1.67 -8.37
CA ILE A 297 3.00 -0.41 -8.88
C ILE A 297 1.98 0.33 -9.76
N GLU A 298 1.31 -0.37 -10.67
CA GLU A 298 0.28 0.21 -11.53
C GLU A 298 -0.87 0.81 -10.71
N LEU A 299 -1.37 0.10 -9.70
CA LEU A 299 -2.45 0.58 -8.83
C LEU A 299 -2.03 1.81 -8.02
N MET A 300 -0.80 1.83 -7.49
CA MET A 300 -0.28 3.02 -6.80
C MET A 300 -0.16 4.21 -7.76
N ASN A 301 0.31 3.99 -8.99
CA ASN A 301 0.38 5.04 -10.00
C ASN A 301 -1.01 5.59 -10.38
N ILE A 302 -2.04 4.75 -10.41
CA ILE A 302 -3.44 5.21 -10.62
C ILE A 302 -3.87 6.14 -9.48
N VAL A 303 -3.57 5.78 -8.23
CA VAL A 303 -3.88 6.63 -7.07
C VAL A 303 -3.15 7.98 -7.18
N ILE A 304 -1.84 7.96 -7.48
CA ILE A 304 -1.01 9.16 -7.69
C ILE A 304 -1.60 10.06 -8.80
N MET A 305 -2.02 9.47 -9.91
CA MET A 305 -2.62 10.20 -11.04
C MET A 305 -3.94 10.87 -10.64
N ILE A 306 -4.81 10.16 -9.91
CA ILE A 306 -6.10 10.69 -9.45
C ILE A 306 -5.89 11.83 -8.46
N THR A 307 -5.05 11.62 -7.44
CA THR A 307 -4.82 12.64 -6.41
C THR A 307 -4.05 13.84 -6.95
N GLY A 308 -3.09 13.65 -7.85
CA GLY A 308 -2.43 14.74 -8.57
C GLY A 308 -3.40 15.57 -9.41
N SER A 309 -4.42 14.93 -10.01
CA SER A 309 -5.47 15.64 -10.73
C SER A 309 -6.38 16.44 -9.80
N ILE A 310 -6.72 15.91 -8.61
CA ILE A 310 -7.47 16.64 -7.58
C ILE A 310 -6.68 17.87 -7.11
N VAL A 311 -5.37 17.72 -6.87
CA VAL A 311 -4.47 18.83 -6.52
C VAL A 311 -4.43 19.87 -7.63
N GLY A 312 -4.34 19.45 -8.90
CA GLY A 312 -4.39 20.36 -10.05
C GLY A 312 -5.71 21.15 -10.14
N VAL A 313 -6.85 20.52 -9.84
CA VAL A 313 -8.15 21.23 -9.75
C VAL A 313 -8.13 22.25 -8.61
N ALA A 314 -7.54 21.93 -7.47
CA ALA A 314 -7.42 22.88 -6.35
C ALA A 314 -6.59 24.12 -6.74
N TYR A 315 -5.45 23.93 -7.42
CA TYR A 315 -4.64 25.05 -7.91
C TYR A 315 -5.39 25.97 -8.88
N ILE A 316 -6.12 25.39 -9.84
CA ILE A 316 -6.94 26.16 -10.78
C ILE A 316 -8.04 26.91 -10.02
N THR A 317 -8.63 26.27 -9.01
CA THR A 317 -9.64 26.89 -8.15
C THR A 317 -9.08 28.09 -7.40
N GLU A 318 -7.87 28.00 -6.83
CA GLU A 318 -7.21 29.12 -6.17
C GLU A 318 -6.97 30.29 -7.12
N LEU A 319 -6.45 30.01 -8.33
CA LEU A 319 -6.23 31.05 -9.35
C LEU A 319 -7.54 31.72 -9.78
N PHE A 320 -8.59 30.93 -9.94
CA PHE A 320 -9.92 31.43 -10.28
C PHE A 320 -10.49 32.31 -9.16
N ILE A 321 -10.42 31.87 -7.90
CA ILE A 321 -10.93 32.62 -6.75
C ILE A 321 -10.12 33.89 -6.51
N ALA A 322 -8.78 33.86 -6.68
CA ALA A 322 -7.95 35.05 -6.60
C ALA A 322 -8.42 36.12 -7.60
N TRP A 323 -8.66 35.73 -8.85
CA TRP A 323 -9.21 36.62 -9.86
C TRP A 323 -10.64 37.08 -9.53
N TYR A 324 -11.53 36.16 -9.15
CA TYR A 324 -12.94 36.42 -8.87
C TYR A 324 -13.19 37.27 -7.63
N SER A 325 -12.33 37.18 -6.60
CA SER A 325 -12.52 37.84 -5.30
C SER A 325 -12.53 39.37 -5.37
N GLY A 326 -11.89 39.96 -6.38
CA GLY A 326 -11.70 41.40 -6.50
C GLY A 326 -10.77 42.02 -5.44
N VAL A 327 -10.11 41.21 -4.60
CA VAL A 327 -9.19 41.70 -3.57
C VAL A 327 -7.79 41.86 -4.18
N GLU A 328 -7.29 43.10 -4.22
CA GLU A 328 -6.01 43.43 -4.85
C GLU A 328 -4.82 42.65 -4.26
N TYR A 329 -4.81 42.45 -2.94
CA TYR A 329 -3.73 41.72 -2.26
C TYR A 329 -3.69 40.23 -2.62
N GLU A 330 -4.84 39.59 -2.78
CA GLU A 330 -4.93 38.19 -3.23
C GLU A 330 -4.50 38.06 -4.69
N GLN A 331 -4.99 38.95 -5.55
CA GLN A 331 -4.58 38.98 -6.97
C GLN A 331 -3.06 39.20 -7.09
N TYR A 332 -2.50 40.12 -6.31
CA TYR A 332 -1.06 40.37 -6.29
C TYR A 332 -0.28 39.16 -5.75
N ALA A 333 -0.75 38.48 -4.70
CA ALA A 333 -0.07 37.30 -4.16
C ALA A 333 0.10 36.20 -5.22
N PHE A 334 -0.94 35.90 -6.00
CA PHE A 334 -0.86 34.92 -7.08
C PHE A 334 -0.07 35.42 -8.29
N LEU A 335 -0.13 36.71 -8.62
CA LEU A 335 0.73 37.31 -9.65
C LEU A 335 2.21 37.23 -9.27
N ASN A 336 2.53 37.49 -7.99
CA ASN A 336 3.88 37.38 -7.44
C ASN A 336 4.39 35.94 -7.47
N ARG A 337 3.52 34.95 -7.21
CA ARG A 337 3.87 33.53 -7.40
C ARG A 337 4.25 33.23 -8.85
N ALA A 338 3.49 33.74 -9.84
CA ALA A 338 3.71 33.42 -11.25
C ALA A 338 4.87 34.19 -11.91
N THR A 339 5.10 35.45 -11.53
CA THR A 339 6.03 36.37 -12.22
C THR A 339 7.09 37.02 -11.32
N GLY A 340 6.98 36.83 -10.01
CA GLY A 340 7.89 37.41 -9.03
C GLY A 340 9.24 36.69 -8.90
N PRO A 341 10.06 37.07 -7.90
CA PRO A 341 11.40 36.52 -7.70
C PRO A 341 11.45 34.98 -7.52
N TYR A 342 10.38 34.39 -7.00
CA TYR A 342 10.24 32.95 -6.80
C TYR A 342 9.41 32.26 -7.89
N ALA A 343 9.21 32.90 -9.05
CA ALA A 343 8.48 32.31 -10.17
C ALA A 343 9.03 30.94 -10.59
N TRP A 344 10.36 30.76 -10.56
CA TRP A 344 11.01 29.49 -10.84
C TRP A 344 10.49 28.35 -9.93
N ALA A 345 10.28 28.60 -8.64
CA ALA A 345 9.77 27.61 -7.69
C ALA A 345 8.30 27.28 -7.97
N TYR A 346 7.48 28.27 -8.29
CA TYR A 346 6.08 28.09 -8.66
C TYR A 346 5.90 27.30 -9.96
N TRP A 347 6.66 27.63 -11.01
CA TRP A 347 6.61 26.92 -12.28
C TRP A 347 7.13 25.48 -12.18
N MET A 348 8.14 25.23 -11.34
CA MET A 348 8.56 23.87 -11.02
C MET A 348 7.49 23.10 -10.26
N MET A 349 6.87 23.69 -9.24
CA MET A 349 5.73 23.08 -8.52
C MET A 349 4.61 22.69 -9.50
N MET A 350 4.16 23.62 -10.34
CA MET A 350 3.09 23.37 -11.32
C MET A 350 3.47 22.28 -12.33
N SER A 351 4.69 22.32 -12.87
CA SER A 351 5.16 21.32 -13.84
C SER A 351 5.28 19.93 -13.21
N CYS A 352 5.81 19.83 -11.99
CA CYS A 352 5.98 18.56 -11.30
C CYS A 352 4.65 17.98 -10.81
N ASN A 353 3.75 18.78 -10.27
CA ASN A 353 2.52 18.28 -9.64
C ASN A 353 1.35 18.15 -10.61
N VAL A 354 1.22 19.05 -11.59
CA VAL A 354 0.09 19.03 -12.54
C VAL A 354 0.41 18.22 -13.77
N PHE A 355 1.56 18.47 -14.40
CA PHE A 355 1.90 17.89 -15.71
C PHE A 355 2.46 16.47 -15.59
N SER A 356 3.38 16.24 -14.64
CA SER A 356 4.05 14.95 -14.50
C SER A 356 3.10 13.76 -14.26
N PRO A 357 2.04 13.85 -13.42
CA PRO A 357 1.13 12.72 -13.22
C PRO A 357 0.28 12.39 -14.44
N GLN A 358 0.09 13.32 -15.39
CA GLN A 358 -0.73 13.07 -16.58
C GLN A 358 -0.08 12.07 -17.54
N PHE A 359 1.23 11.86 -17.45
CA PHE A 359 1.88 10.78 -18.20
C PHE A 359 1.37 9.38 -17.80
N MET A 360 0.78 9.23 -16.61
CA MET A 360 0.21 7.96 -16.13
C MET A 360 -1.10 7.55 -16.81
N TRP A 361 -1.71 8.42 -17.61
CA TRP A 361 -2.82 8.04 -18.49
C TRP A 361 -2.40 6.99 -19.52
N PHE A 362 -1.14 7.04 -19.96
CA PHE A 362 -0.58 6.07 -20.89
C PHE A 362 -0.19 4.79 -20.15
N LYS A 363 -0.95 3.71 -20.38
CA LYS A 363 -0.71 2.41 -19.74
C LYS A 363 0.74 1.92 -19.87
N LYS A 364 1.38 2.11 -21.03
CA LYS A 364 2.78 1.73 -21.27
C LYS A 364 3.76 2.39 -20.27
N LEU A 365 3.54 3.67 -19.97
CA LEU A 365 4.36 4.42 -19.00
C LEU A 365 4.02 3.99 -17.56
N ARG A 366 2.72 3.86 -17.27
CA ARG A 366 2.23 3.46 -15.95
C ARG A 366 2.68 2.08 -15.49
N THR A 367 2.89 1.14 -16.41
CA THR A 367 3.39 -0.21 -16.10
C THR A 367 4.92 -0.31 -16.13
N SER A 368 5.63 0.75 -16.51
CA SER A 368 7.09 0.77 -16.54
C SER A 368 7.64 1.08 -15.15
N ILE A 369 8.38 0.15 -14.56
CA ILE A 369 8.98 0.29 -13.22
C ILE A 369 9.97 1.47 -13.21
N MET A 370 10.81 1.61 -14.23
CA MET A 370 11.79 2.69 -14.32
C MET A 370 11.11 4.05 -14.42
N PHE A 371 10.07 4.17 -15.24
CA PHE A 371 9.32 5.41 -15.35
C PHE A 371 8.63 5.77 -14.04
N SER A 372 8.01 4.77 -13.39
CA SER A 372 7.35 4.91 -12.08
C SER A 372 8.29 5.35 -10.96
N PHE A 373 9.57 4.96 -11.04
CA PHE A 373 10.59 5.38 -10.09
C PHE A 373 11.00 6.85 -10.28
N PHE A 374 11.24 7.28 -11.52
CA PHE A 374 11.63 8.68 -11.78
C PHE A 374 10.49 9.65 -11.48
N ILE A 375 9.27 9.31 -11.91
CA ILE A 375 8.12 10.18 -11.69
C ILE A 375 7.77 10.32 -10.22
N SER A 376 7.97 9.28 -9.40
CA SER A 376 7.71 9.36 -7.96
C SER A 376 8.68 10.30 -7.25
N ILE A 377 9.94 10.37 -7.70
CA ILE A 377 10.91 11.37 -7.21
C ILE A 377 10.47 12.78 -7.64
N VAL A 378 10.08 12.97 -8.91
CA VAL A 378 9.61 14.26 -9.44
C VAL A 378 8.39 14.77 -8.66
N VAL A 379 7.43 13.89 -8.35
CA VAL A 379 6.27 14.23 -7.51
C VAL A 379 6.70 14.68 -6.12
N ASN A 380 7.60 13.95 -5.46
CA ASN A 380 8.06 14.34 -4.12
C ASN A 380 8.80 15.69 -4.10
N VAL A 381 9.58 15.99 -5.14
CA VAL A 381 10.23 17.29 -5.32
C VAL A 381 9.19 18.40 -5.55
N GLY A 382 8.20 18.16 -6.42
CA GLY A 382 7.12 19.11 -6.67
C GLY A 382 6.30 19.42 -5.42
N MET A 383 6.00 18.40 -4.61
CA MET A 383 5.27 18.54 -3.35
C MET A 383 6.08 19.25 -2.26
N TRP A 384 7.41 19.14 -2.28
CA TRP A 384 8.26 19.97 -1.43
C TRP A 384 8.19 21.44 -1.86
N PHE A 385 8.30 21.72 -3.17
CA PHE A 385 8.13 23.07 -3.70
C PHE A 385 6.75 23.64 -3.44
N GLU A 386 5.70 22.82 -3.39
CA GLU A 386 4.37 23.26 -3.01
C GLU A 386 4.35 23.90 -1.62
N ARG A 387 4.92 23.22 -0.62
CA ARG A 387 4.98 23.77 0.74
C ARG A 387 5.88 25.00 0.82
N PHE A 388 7.02 24.97 0.13
CA PHE A 388 7.92 26.13 0.05
C PHE A 388 7.23 27.34 -0.58
N VAL A 389 6.50 27.14 -1.68
CA VAL A 389 5.78 28.20 -2.38
C VAL A 389 4.69 28.76 -1.48
N ILE A 390 3.83 27.93 -0.89
CA ILE A 390 2.77 28.41 0.01
C ILE A 390 3.37 29.27 1.12
N ILE A 391 4.42 28.79 1.79
CA ILE A 391 4.98 29.48 2.96
C ILE A 391 5.75 30.74 2.56
N VAL A 392 6.80 30.60 1.74
CA VAL A 392 7.76 31.68 1.48
C VAL A 392 7.18 32.74 0.54
N THR A 393 6.42 32.35 -0.50
CA THR A 393 5.92 33.36 -1.46
C THR A 393 4.82 34.25 -0.89
N SER A 394 4.10 33.78 0.13
CA SER A 394 3.08 34.57 0.84
C SER A 394 3.67 35.43 1.97
N LEU A 395 4.80 35.03 2.58
CA LEU A 395 5.42 35.80 3.66
C LEU A 395 6.40 36.87 3.17
N HIS A 396 7.15 36.60 2.09
CA HIS A 396 8.24 37.50 1.69
C HIS A 396 7.74 38.82 1.07
N ARG A 397 6.50 38.82 0.56
CA ARG A 397 5.78 39.97 -0.01
C ARG A 397 4.32 39.93 0.43
N ASP A 398 4.06 40.48 1.60
CA ASP A 398 2.73 40.63 2.20
C ASP A 398 2.14 42.02 1.94
N TYR A 399 1.23 42.47 2.82
CA TYR A 399 0.49 43.73 2.69
C TYR A 399 1.35 44.98 2.51
N LEU A 400 2.52 45.07 3.16
CA LEU A 400 3.30 46.30 3.23
C LEU A 400 4.56 46.20 2.34
N PRO A 401 4.72 47.05 1.32
CA PRO A 401 5.94 47.05 0.50
C PRO A 401 7.24 47.28 1.28
N SER A 402 7.18 47.96 2.43
CA SER A 402 8.34 48.21 3.28
C SER A 402 8.87 46.97 4.02
N SER A 403 8.04 45.93 4.24
CA SER A 403 8.45 44.66 4.86
C SER A 403 8.98 43.65 3.85
N TRP A 404 8.88 43.94 2.55
CA TRP A 404 9.26 43.02 1.49
C TRP A 404 10.75 42.67 1.54
N THR A 405 11.03 41.38 1.56
CA THR A 405 12.40 40.86 1.68
C THR A 405 12.52 39.52 0.95
N MET A 406 13.73 38.98 0.90
CA MET A 406 14.02 37.70 0.28
C MET A 406 14.52 36.72 1.33
N PHE A 407 14.18 35.46 1.13
CA PHE A 407 14.71 34.32 1.88
C PHE A 407 15.76 33.58 1.06
N SER A 408 16.90 33.28 1.68
CA SER A 408 17.93 32.40 1.13
C SER A 408 18.36 31.41 2.20
N PRO A 409 18.27 30.10 1.98
CA PRO A 409 18.67 29.11 2.98
C PRO A 409 20.18 29.19 3.21
N THR A 410 20.60 28.97 4.46
CA THR A 410 22.02 28.79 4.80
C THR A 410 22.41 27.31 4.64
N PHE A 411 23.70 27.02 4.78
CA PHE A 411 24.18 25.64 4.79
C PHE A 411 23.59 24.83 5.96
N VAL A 412 23.16 25.49 7.04
CA VAL A 412 22.55 24.86 8.22
C VAL A 412 21.14 24.36 7.88
N ASP A 413 20.33 25.17 7.21
CA ASP A 413 19.00 24.78 6.74
C ASP A 413 19.07 23.52 5.86
N ILE A 414 20.01 23.55 4.89
CA ILE A 414 20.25 22.44 3.96
C ILE A 414 20.81 21.21 4.70
N GLY A 415 21.74 21.42 5.63
CA GLY A 415 22.37 20.37 6.42
C GLY A 415 21.36 19.61 7.30
N ILE A 416 20.44 20.33 7.94
CA ILE A 416 19.35 19.72 8.72
C ILE A 416 18.42 18.93 7.80
N PHE A 417 18.03 19.48 6.64
CA PHE A 417 17.16 18.77 5.70
C PHE A 417 17.79 17.45 5.21
N ILE A 418 19.03 17.49 4.72
CA ILE A 418 19.78 16.30 4.31
C ILE A 418 19.95 15.33 5.50
N GLY A 419 20.18 15.88 6.69
CA GLY A 419 20.21 15.15 7.95
C GLY A 419 18.97 14.31 8.22
N THR A 420 17.79 14.91 8.07
CA THR A 420 16.51 14.20 8.27
C THR A 420 16.27 13.11 7.23
N ILE A 421 16.69 13.31 5.98
CA ILE A 421 16.66 12.27 4.93
C ILE A 421 17.60 11.12 5.31
N GLY A 422 18.83 11.44 5.74
CA GLY A 422 19.78 10.45 6.24
C GLY A 422 19.21 9.65 7.41
N PHE A 423 18.59 10.33 8.38
CA PHE A 423 17.98 9.67 9.54
C PHE A 423 16.84 8.74 9.15
N PHE A 424 15.96 9.19 8.25
CA PHE A 424 14.89 8.37 7.70
C PHE A 424 15.43 7.07 7.07
N PHE A 425 16.45 7.18 6.21
CA PHE A 425 17.04 5.99 5.59
C PHE A 425 17.79 5.10 6.57
N VAL A 426 18.46 5.65 7.59
CA VAL A 426 19.06 4.84 8.67
C VAL A 426 17.99 3.99 9.35
N LEU A 427 16.86 4.57 9.76
CA LEU A 427 15.76 3.85 10.40
C LEU A 427 15.13 2.82 9.44
N PHE A 428 14.85 3.20 8.20
CA PHE A 428 14.23 2.33 7.22
C PHE A 428 15.13 1.14 6.82
N LEU A 429 16.43 1.37 6.67
CA LEU A 429 17.39 0.31 6.35
C LEU A 429 17.59 -0.65 7.54
N LEU A 430 17.60 -0.15 8.78
CA LEU A 430 17.61 -1.01 9.97
C LEU A 430 16.32 -1.84 10.05
N TYR A 431 15.16 -1.22 9.81
CA TYR A 431 13.87 -1.90 9.73
C TYR A 431 13.88 -3.04 8.71
N SER A 432 14.33 -2.78 7.49
CA SER A 432 14.37 -3.76 6.39
C SER A 432 15.17 -5.04 6.71
N ARG A 433 16.03 -4.98 7.72
CA ARG A 433 16.93 -6.06 8.15
C ARG A 433 16.52 -6.73 9.45
N THR A 434 15.72 -6.07 10.27
CA THR A 434 15.37 -6.54 11.62
C THR A 434 13.90 -6.92 11.74
N PHE A 435 13.05 -6.39 10.86
CA PHE A 435 11.62 -6.63 10.80
C PHE A 435 11.23 -7.28 9.47
N PRO A 436 10.10 -8.00 9.42
CA PRO A 436 9.54 -8.50 8.18
C PRO A 436 8.96 -7.34 7.36
N VAL A 437 9.46 -7.22 6.13
CA VAL A 437 9.10 -6.14 5.17
C VAL A 437 7.66 -6.28 4.64
N ILE A 438 7.15 -7.52 4.63
CA ILE A 438 5.82 -7.89 4.15
C ILE A 438 5.06 -8.60 5.28
N ALA A 439 3.76 -8.33 5.43
CA ALA A 439 2.90 -9.01 6.39
C ALA A 439 2.67 -10.47 5.97
N GLN A 440 3.45 -11.39 6.56
CA GLN A 440 3.37 -12.81 6.19
C GLN A 440 2.00 -13.39 6.55
N ALA A 441 1.47 -13.02 7.72
CA ALA A 441 0.14 -13.42 8.16
C ALA A 441 -0.93 -13.09 7.10
N GLU A 442 -0.94 -11.86 6.62
CA GLU A 442 -1.95 -11.36 5.70
C GLU A 442 -1.78 -11.92 4.29
N VAL A 443 -0.55 -11.97 3.76
CA VAL A 443 -0.27 -12.54 2.42
C VAL A 443 -0.70 -14.00 2.33
N LYS A 444 -0.50 -14.77 3.41
CA LYS A 444 -0.96 -16.16 3.48
C LYS A 444 -2.48 -16.30 3.37
N THR A 445 -3.27 -15.33 3.85
CA THR A 445 -4.74 -15.38 3.73
C THR A 445 -5.22 -15.26 2.28
N ILE A 446 -4.52 -14.47 1.46
CA ILE A 446 -4.93 -14.22 0.07
C ILE A 446 -4.37 -15.25 -0.91
N LEU A 447 -3.36 -16.04 -0.53
CA LEU A 447 -2.64 -16.96 -1.40
C LEU A 447 -3.57 -17.95 -2.13
N LYS A 448 -4.53 -18.56 -1.42
CA LYS A 448 -5.53 -19.46 -2.02
C LYS A 448 -6.47 -18.76 -3.00
N SER A 449 -6.81 -17.50 -2.74
CA SER A 449 -7.73 -16.75 -3.59
C SER A 449 -7.05 -16.12 -4.81
N SER A 450 -5.90 -15.48 -4.62
CA SER A 450 -5.29 -14.60 -5.62
C SER A 450 -3.85 -14.97 -5.98
N GLY A 451 -3.31 -16.07 -5.45
CA GLY A 451 -1.99 -16.60 -5.84
C GLY A 451 -2.05 -17.38 -7.16
N GLU A 452 -1.02 -17.23 -7.98
CA GLU A 452 -0.90 -17.84 -9.31
C GLU A 452 -1.06 -19.37 -9.26
N ARG A 453 -0.36 -20.07 -8.35
CA ARG A 453 -0.49 -21.53 -8.15
C ARG A 453 -1.94 -21.98 -8.01
N TYR A 454 -2.69 -21.31 -7.12
CA TYR A 454 -4.05 -21.70 -6.81
C TYR A 454 -5.05 -21.25 -7.87
N LYS A 455 -4.73 -20.23 -8.67
CA LYS A 455 -5.51 -19.90 -9.88
C LYS A 455 -5.31 -20.97 -10.95
N ASN A 456 -4.07 -21.36 -11.23
CA ASN A 456 -3.74 -22.42 -12.19
C ASN A 456 -4.40 -23.76 -11.81
N ILE A 457 -4.49 -24.09 -10.51
CA ILE A 457 -5.19 -25.31 -10.03
C ILE A 457 -6.70 -25.21 -10.30
N ARG A 458 -7.32 -24.06 -10.02
CA ARG A 458 -8.76 -23.83 -10.26
C ARG A 458 -9.10 -23.83 -11.75
N GLU A 459 -8.24 -23.23 -12.58
CA GLU A 459 -8.41 -23.22 -14.04
C GLU A 459 -8.26 -24.63 -14.65
N ARG A 460 -7.39 -25.47 -14.07
CA ARG A 460 -7.28 -26.90 -14.42
C ARG A 460 -8.46 -27.76 -13.95
N GLY A 461 -9.31 -27.23 -13.07
CA GLY A 461 -10.43 -27.97 -12.47
C GLY A 461 -10.01 -28.98 -11.39
N ASP A 462 -8.80 -28.86 -10.84
CA ASP A 462 -8.31 -29.77 -9.80
C ASP A 462 -8.76 -29.29 -8.39
N SER A 463 -8.88 -30.23 -7.45
CA SER A 463 -9.31 -29.92 -6.09
C SER A 463 -8.27 -29.09 -5.32
N LEU A 464 -8.74 -28.08 -4.56
CA LEU A 464 -7.89 -27.31 -3.66
C LEU A 464 -7.61 -28.03 -2.32
N VAL A 465 -8.25 -29.17 -2.06
CA VAL A 465 -8.07 -29.92 -0.81
C VAL A 465 -6.65 -30.49 -0.76
N GLY A 466 -5.96 -30.34 0.37
CA GLY A 466 -4.57 -30.80 0.54
C GLY A 466 -3.49 -29.93 -0.12
N THR A 467 -3.85 -29.01 -1.02
CA THR A 467 -2.88 -28.15 -1.76
C THR A 467 -2.13 -27.13 -0.89
N GLY A 468 -2.59 -26.91 0.35
CA GLY A 468 -1.88 -26.09 1.33
C GLY A 468 -0.61 -26.75 1.87
N ALA A 469 -0.53 -28.09 1.80
CA ALA A 469 0.68 -28.84 2.08
C ALA A 469 1.53 -28.89 0.79
N ASP A 470 2.75 -28.39 0.85
CA ASP A 470 3.67 -28.43 -0.27
C ASP A 470 4.43 -29.76 -0.25
N ALA A 471 4.28 -30.58 -1.28
CA ALA A 471 4.96 -31.87 -1.38
C ALA A 471 6.51 -31.75 -1.36
N ARG A 472 7.05 -30.56 -1.66
CA ARG A 472 8.49 -30.26 -1.57
C ARG A 472 8.99 -30.11 -0.13
N THR A 473 8.11 -29.73 0.80
CA THR A 473 8.50 -29.33 2.16
C THR A 473 7.74 -30.06 3.27
N SER A 474 6.64 -30.71 2.93
CA SER A 474 5.88 -31.59 3.81
C SER A 474 6.06 -33.02 3.34
N ASN A 475 6.35 -33.96 4.25
CA ASN A 475 6.32 -35.41 3.97
C ASN A 475 4.91 -35.91 3.60
N PHE A 476 3.96 -35.00 3.39
CA PHE A 476 2.61 -35.26 2.95
C PHE A 476 2.62 -35.40 1.43
N LYS A 477 2.60 -36.63 0.94
CA LYS A 477 2.17 -36.89 -0.43
C LYS A 477 0.70 -36.53 -0.49
N LEU A 478 0.33 -35.62 -1.40
CA LEU A 478 -1.07 -35.44 -1.79
C LEU A 478 -1.63 -36.85 -2.04
N PRO A 479 -2.83 -37.19 -1.53
CA PRO A 479 -3.53 -38.36 -2.01
C PRO A 479 -3.50 -38.23 -3.53
N LYS A 480 -2.90 -39.20 -4.23
CA LYS A 480 -3.06 -39.27 -5.68
C LYS A 480 -4.56 -39.20 -5.88
N ASP A 481 -5.02 -38.22 -6.64
CA ASP A 481 -6.39 -38.20 -7.14
C ASP A 481 -6.69 -39.62 -7.60
N THR A 482 -7.59 -40.29 -6.91
CA THR A 482 -8.18 -41.54 -7.37
C THR A 482 -9.13 -41.20 -8.52
N THR A 483 -8.63 -40.53 -9.56
CA THR A 483 -9.25 -40.47 -10.89
C THR A 483 -8.97 -41.79 -11.60
N GLY A 484 -9.43 -42.86 -10.96
CA GLY A 484 -9.10 -44.24 -11.25
C GLY A 484 -9.41 -45.14 -10.07
N SER A 485 -10.52 -44.90 -9.35
CA SER A 485 -11.12 -45.99 -8.59
C SER A 485 -11.51 -47.06 -9.60
N LYS A 486 -10.98 -48.27 -9.43
CA LYS A 486 -11.49 -49.45 -10.14
C LYS A 486 -13.01 -49.49 -9.95
N PRO A 487 -13.80 -49.76 -11.00
CA PRO A 487 -15.26 -49.69 -10.92
C PRO A 487 -15.75 -50.64 -9.83
N THR A 488 -16.43 -50.09 -8.82
CA THR A 488 -17.31 -50.84 -7.91
C THR A 488 -18.48 -51.40 -8.72
N GLN A 489 -19.04 -52.56 -8.35
CA GLN A 489 -20.20 -53.17 -9.03
C GLN A 489 -21.36 -52.17 -9.24
N ASP A 490 -21.54 -51.26 -8.28
CA ASP A 490 -22.53 -50.18 -8.31
C ASP A 490 -22.34 -49.18 -9.47
N ASN A 491 -21.09 -48.90 -9.87
CA ASN A 491 -20.80 -47.97 -10.96
C ASN A 491 -21.04 -48.60 -12.34
N VAL A 492 -20.95 -49.93 -12.45
CA VAL A 492 -21.21 -50.65 -13.70
C VAL A 492 -22.71 -50.64 -14.01
N GLU A 493 -23.56 -50.84 -13.01
CA GLU A 493 -25.02 -50.80 -13.18
C GLU A 493 -25.52 -49.39 -13.53
N LYS A 494 -24.97 -48.35 -12.89
CA LYS A 494 -25.27 -46.95 -13.22
C LYS A 494 -24.81 -46.57 -14.63
N LEU A 495 -23.63 -47.07 -15.04
CA LEU A 495 -23.12 -46.84 -16.38
C LEU A 495 -23.99 -47.49 -17.45
N ASP A 496 -24.43 -48.74 -17.25
CA ASP A 496 -25.35 -49.40 -18.17
C ASP A 496 -26.70 -48.67 -18.26
N ASN A 497 -27.23 -48.18 -17.12
CA ASN A 497 -28.46 -47.36 -17.10
C ASN A 497 -28.29 -46.03 -17.85
N LEU A 498 -27.14 -45.36 -17.71
CA LEU A 498 -26.83 -44.13 -18.44
C LEU A 498 -26.78 -44.41 -19.96
N LEU A 499 -26.03 -45.44 -20.37
CA LEU A 499 -25.87 -45.81 -21.78
C LEU A 499 -27.17 -46.35 -22.42
N GLN A 500 -28.10 -46.91 -21.64
CA GLN A 500 -29.44 -47.23 -22.14
C GLN A 500 -30.25 -45.97 -22.51
N GLY A 501 -30.09 -44.88 -21.74
CA GLY A 501 -30.79 -43.61 -22.00
C GLY A 501 -30.21 -42.85 -23.19
N VAL A 502 -28.89 -42.79 -23.32
CA VAL A 502 -28.21 -42.00 -24.39
C VAL A 502 -27.88 -42.81 -25.64
N GLY A 503 -27.85 -44.15 -25.54
CA GLY A 503 -27.45 -45.08 -26.59
C GLY A 503 -25.98 -45.50 -26.49
N LYS A 504 -25.67 -46.71 -26.98
CA LYS A 504 -24.29 -47.24 -27.05
C LYS A 504 -23.64 -46.84 -28.37
N PHE A 505 -22.39 -46.40 -28.28
CA PHE A 505 -21.56 -46.09 -29.45
C PHE A 505 -21.11 -47.39 -30.13
N ASP A 506 -21.29 -47.48 -31.46
CA ASP A 506 -20.81 -48.60 -32.27
C ASP A 506 -19.62 -48.15 -33.13
N PRO A 507 -18.39 -48.58 -32.81
CA PRO A 507 -17.19 -48.17 -33.55
C PRO A 507 -17.13 -48.68 -34.99
N THR A 508 -18.02 -49.61 -35.39
CA THR A 508 -18.09 -50.12 -36.77
C THR A 508 -19.03 -49.31 -37.66
N LEU A 509 -19.97 -48.56 -37.06
CA LEU A 509 -21.00 -47.80 -37.76
C LEU A 509 -20.90 -46.28 -37.55
N GLN A 510 -20.20 -45.83 -36.50
CA GLN A 510 -20.16 -44.42 -36.09
C GLN A 510 -18.72 -43.92 -35.93
N THR A 511 -18.49 -42.67 -36.32
CA THR A 511 -17.25 -41.94 -36.06
C THR A 511 -17.41 -41.09 -34.79
N PRO A 512 -16.41 -41.02 -33.89
CA PRO A 512 -16.45 -40.14 -32.73
C PRO A 512 -16.51 -38.65 -33.14
N ASP A 513 -17.34 -37.88 -32.47
CA ASP A 513 -17.44 -36.43 -32.63
C ASP A 513 -16.43 -35.71 -31.72
N ASP A 514 -16.06 -34.46 -32.06
CA ASP A 514 -15.24 -33.61 -31.19
C ASP A 514 -16.15 -32.94 -30.12
N LEU A 515 -16.20 -33.51 -28.92
CA LEU A 515 -17.09 -33.03 -27.87
C LEU A 515 -16.65 -31.68 -27.29
N LYS A 516 -15.40 -31.22 -27.54
CA LYS A 516 -14.90 -29.93 -27.03
C LYS A 516 -15.59 -28.73 -27.69
N VAL A 517 -16.32 -28.94 -28.79
CA VAL A 517 -17.14 -27.90 -29.43
C VAL A 517 -18.31 -27.46 -28.52
N ILE A 518 -18.75 -28.32 -27.60
CA ILE A 518 -19.78 -27.98 -26.60
C ILE A 518 -19.15 -27.17 -25.47
N ASN A 519 -19.68 -25.97 -25.22
CA ASN A 519 -19.20 -25.12 -24.13
C ASN A 519 -19.39 -25.82 -22.79
N GLY A 520 -18.28 -26.04 -22.09
CA GLY A 520 -18.24 -26.75 -20.81
C GLY A 520 -17.47 -28.07 -20.86
N ILE A 521 -17.25 -28.64 -22.06
CA ILE A 521 -16.44 -29.84 -22.28
C ILE A 521 -15.03 -29.42 -22.70
N GLY A 522 -14.05 -29.61 -21.81
CA GLY A 522 -12.62 -29.45 -22.13
C GLY A 522 -11.94 -30.80 -22.44
N PRO A 523 -10.66 -30.83 -22.84
CA PRO A 523 -9.96 -32.06 -23.21
C PRO A 523 -10.03 -33.18 -22.17
N LYS A 524 -9.88 -32.84 -20.89
CA LYS A 524 -10.00 -33.80 -19.78
C LYS A 524 -11.41 -34.35 -19.59
N MET A 525 -12.43 -33.52 -19.84
CA MET A 525 -13.83 -33.96 -19.76
C MET A 525 -14.21 -34.84 -20.95
N GLU A 526 -13.71 -34.53 -22.15
CA GLU A 526 -13.85 -35.38 -23.34
C GLU A 526 -13.22 -36.75 -23.10
N GLU A 527 -12.01 -36.82 -22.53
CA GLU A 527 -11.38 -38.10 -22.15
C GLU A 527 -12.23 -38.91 -21.16
N ILE A 528 -12.83 -38.25 -20.16
CA ILE A 528 -13.71 -38.91 -19.19
C ILE A 528 -14.97 -39.43 -19.88
N LEU A 529 -15.63 -38.63 -20.71
CA LEU A 529 -16.84 -39.04 -21.46
C LEU A 529 -16.56 -40.21 -22.40
N ASN A 530 -15.44 -40.17 -23.11
CA ASN A 530 -14.99 -41.27 -23.97
C ASN A 530 -14.71 -42.54 -23.15
N SER A 531 -14.12 -42.41 -21.95
CA SER A 531 -13.86 -43.56 -21.08
C SER A 531 -15.13 -44.26 -20.58
N ILE A 532 -16.27 -43.55 -20.56
CA ILE A 532 -17.58 -44.08 -20.16
C ILE A 532 -18.50 -44.38 -21.36
N GLY A 533 -17.99 -44.34 -22.59
CA GLY A 533 -18.74 -44.78 -23.77
C GLY A 533 -19.56 -43.70 -24.49
N ILE A 534 -19.36 -42.42 -24.17
CA ILE A 534 -20.02 -41.28 -24.82
C ILE A 534 -19.03 -40.62 -25.77
N PHE A 535 -19.30 -40.74 -27.06
CA PHE A 535 -18.39 -40.31 -28.13
C PHE A 535 -19.04 -39.37 -29.14
N THR A 536 -20.38 -39.21 -29.13
CA THR A 536 -21.11 -38.51 -30.20
C THR A 536 -22.02 -37.41 -29.66
N TYR A 537 -22.25 -36.37 -30.45
CA TYR A 537 -23.25 -35.33 -30.15
C TYR A 537 -24.64 -35.97 -30.00
N ALA A 538 -24.95 -37.00 -30.79
CA ALA A 538 -26.21 -37.72 -30.72
C ALA A 538 -26.48 -38.33 -29.34
N GLN A 539 -25.46 -38.87 -28.67
CA GLN A 539 -25.60 -39.37 -27.29
C GLN A 539 -25.83 -38.21 -26.30
N VAL A 540 -25.04 -37.14 -26.39
CA VAL A 540 -25.16 -35.98 -25.49
C VAL A 540 -26.52 -35.27 -25.65
N SER A 541 -27.04 -35.18 -26.87
CA SER A 541 -28.33 -34.55 -27.18
C SER A 541 -29.54 -35.21 -26.52
N LYS A 542 -29.41 -36.49 -26.14
CA LYS A 542 -30.48 -37.29 -25.52
C LYS A 542 -30.46 -37.22 -24.00
N MET A 543 -29.46 -36.58 -23.40
CA MET A 543 -29.38 -36.43 -21.95
C MET A 543 -30.55 -35.58 -21.43
N THR A 544 -31.30 -36.15 -20.50
CA THR A 544 -32.27 -35.45 -19.67
C THR A 544 -31.71 -35.28 -18.27
N LYS A 545 -32.51 -34.68 -17.37
CA LYS A 545 -32.14 -34.52 -15.96
C LYS A 545 -31.68 -35.83 -15.31
N ARG A 546 -32.32 -36.95 -15.64
CA ARG A 546 -31.95 -38.28 -15.13
C ARG A 546 -30.55 -38.70 -15.56
N GLU A 547 -30.19 -38.49 -16.83
CA GLU A 547 -28.88 -38.84 -17.36
C GLU A 547 -27.80 -37.89 -16.84
N TYR A 548 -28.12 -36.62 -16.61
CA TYR A 548 -27.21 -35.68 -15.95
C TYR A 548 -26.90 -36.09 -14.51
N ASP A 549 -27.93 -36.45 -13.72
CA ASP A 549 -27.74 -36.94 -12.35
C ASP A 549 -26.87 -38.21 -12.32
N LEU A 550 -27.11 -39.16 -13.24
CA LEU A 550 -26.29 -40.37 -13.38
C LEU A 550 -24.85 -40.07 -13.81
N LEU A 551 -24.65 -39.13 -14.73
CA LEU A 551 -23.32 -38.70 -15.18
C LEU A 551 -22.53 -38.05 -14.03
N ASP A 552 -23.19 -37.23 -13.22
CA ASP A 552 -22.58 -36.58 -12.06
C ASP A 552 -22.19 -37.60 -10.98
N GLU A 553 -23.04 -38.60 -10.73
CA GLU A 553 -22.75 -39.69 -9.80
C GLU A 553 -21.57 -40.57 -10.26
N ILE A 554 -21.44 -40.82 -11.58
CA ILE A 554 -20.38 -41.67 -12.14
C ILE A 554 -19.04 -40.93 -12.20
N THR A 555 -19.05 -39.66 -12.64
CA THR A 555 -17.81 -38.90 -12.88
C THR A 555 -17.29 -38.22 -11.62
N GLY A 556 -18.15 -37.97 -10.62
CA GLY A 556 -17.81 -37.35 -9.33
C GLY A 556 -17.19 -35.95 -9.43
N SER A 557 -17.12 -35.40 -10.65
CA SER A 557 -16.34 -34.23 -11.01
C SER A 557 -17.30 -33.16 -11.51
N PHE A 558 -17.54 -32.13 -10.69
CA PHE A 558 -18.42 -30.98 -10.97
C PHE A 558 -19.92 -31.31 -11.15
N PRO A 559 -20.61 -31.81 -10.10
CA PRO A 559 -22.03 -32.09 -10.15
C PRO A 559 -22.85 -30.85 -10.57
N GLY A 560 -23.80 -31.05 -11.48
CA GLY A 560 -24.74 -30.06 -12.01
C GLY A 560 -24.19 -29.22 -13.17
N ARG A 561 -22.94 -29.44 -13.61
CA ARG A 561 -22.33 -28.63 -14.67
C ARG A 561 -22.96 -28.88 -16.04
N ALA A 562 -23.18 -30.15 -16.39
CA ALA A 562 -23.74 -30.52 -17.70
C ALA A 562 -25.17 -29.98 -17.89
N GLU A 563 -25.99 -29.98 -16.83
CA GLU A 563 -27.33 -29.40 -16.83
C GLU A 563 -27.28 -27.86 -16.87
N ARG A 564 -26.43 -27.23 -16.05
CA ARG A 564 -26.32 -25.76 -15.98
C ARG A 564 -25.84 -25.15 -17.30
N ASP A 565 -24.86 -25.80 -17.94
CA ASP A 565 -24.27 -25.32 -19.20
C ASP A 565 -25.08 -25.82 -20.42
N ASP A 566 -26.23 -26.50 -20.23
CA ASP A 566 -27.14 -27.01 -21.27
C ASP A 566 -26.45 -27.81 -22.40
N TRP A 567 -25.72 -28.86 -22.02
CA TRP A 567 -24.97 -29.67 -22.98
C TRP A 567 -25.86 -30.34 -24.03
N SER A 568 -27.03 -30.84 -23.64
CA SER A 568 -27.96 -31.49 -24.56
C SER A 568 -28.59 -30.50 -25.55
N GLY A 569 -28.92 -29.28 -25.11
CA GLY A 569 -29.37 -28.20 -26.01
C GLY A 569 -28.30 -27.81 -27.02
N GLN A 570 -27.05 -27.65 -26.57
CA GLN A 570 -25.92 -27.36 -27.45
C GLN A 570 -25.65 -28.50 -28.45
N ALA A 571 -25.68 -29.76 -27.99
CA ALA A 571 -25.47 -30.92 -28.85
C ALA A 571 -26.57 -31.06 -29.91
N LYS A 572 -27.84 -30.74 -29.60
CA LYS A 572 -28.93 -30.73 -30.60
C LYS A 572 -28.67 -29.73 -31.72
N ASN A 573 -28.09 -28.57 -31.41
CA ASN A 573 -27.75 -27.56 -32.41
C ASN A 573 -26.57 -27.95 -33.31
N LEU A 574 -25.78 -28.97 -32.92
CA LEU A 574 -24.65 -29.48 -33.71
C LEU A 574 -25.03 -30.69 -34.58
N ILE A 575 -26.18 -31.31 -34.34
CA ILE A 575 -26.69 -32.46 -35.11
C ILE A 575 -27.60 -32.01 -36.28
N ASN A 576 -28.23 -30.84 -36.15
CA ASN A 576 -28.97 -30.17 -37.21
C ASN A 576 -28.02 -29.38 -38.10
#